data_AF-A0AAW4FDD1-F1
#
_entry.id   AF-A0AAW4FDD1-F1
#
_cell.length_a   1.000
_cell.length_b   1.000
_cell.length_c   1.000
_cell.angle_alpha   90.00
_cell.angle_beta   90.00
_cell.angle_gamma   90.00
#
_symmetry.space_group_name_H-M   'P 1'
#
loop_
_entity.id
_entity.type
_entity.pdbx_description
1 polymer ?
#
loop_
_entity_poly.entity_id
_entity_poly.type
_entity_poly.pdbx_seq_one_letter_code
_entity_poly.pdbx_strand_id
1 'polypeptide(L)' 'MEQKTLSAEPRRSFSNNFKLQMVKLALQLGASVARIAQEHDINDNLLFK' A
#
# COMPACT_ATOMS: atom_id res chain seq x y z
N MET A 1 -30.10 -1.88 -13.48
CA MET A 1 -28.65 -1.63 -13.52
C MET A 1 -28.14 -1.92 -12.13
N GLU A 2 -27.57 -3.12 -11.93
CA GLU A 2 -27.12 -3.55 -10.61
C GLU A 2 -25.96 -2.67 -10.16
N GLN A 3 -26.20 -1.87 -9.13
CA GLN A 3 -25.16 -1.10 -8.46
C GLN A 3 -24.28 -2.11 -7.72
N LYS A 4 -23.09 -2.39 -8.27
CA LYS A 4 -22.01 -3.08 -7.55
C LYS A 4 -21.75 -2.31 -6.26
N THR A 5 -22.32 -2.77 -5.15
CA THR A 5 -22.01 -2.31 -3.80
C THR A 5 -20.54 -2.66 -3.57
N LEU A 6 -19.67 -1.68 -3.80
CA LEU A 6 -18.27 -1.73 -3.39
C LEU A 6 -18.27 -2.07 -1.90
N SER A 7 -17.77 -3.27 -1.57
CA SER A 7 -17.77 -3.83 -0.21
C SER A 7 -17.43 -2.74 0.80
N ALA A 8 -18.31 -2.52 1.78
CA ALA A 8 -18.09 -1.59 2.89
C ALA A 8 -17.04 -2.13 3.87
N GLU A 9 -16.03 -2.85 3.38
CA GLU A 9 -14.87 -3.24 4.16
C GLU A 9 -14.19 -1.95 4.64
N PRO A 10 -13.92 -1.82 5.95
CA PRO A 10 -13.12 -0.74 6.47
C PRO A 10 -11.82 -0.64 5.67
N ARG A 11 -11.51 0.54 5.11
CA ARG A 11 -10.24 0.72 4.40
C ARG A 11 -9.11 0.31 5.33
N ARG A 12 -8.22 -0.55 4.84
CA ARG A 12 -7.08 -1.03 5.61
C ARG A 12 -6.24 0.19 6.04
N SER A 13 -6.20 0.42 7.34
CA SER A 13 -5.46 1.53 7.92
C SER A 13 -4.15 0.99 8.46
N PHE A 14 -3.04 1.61 8.05
CA PHE A 14 -1.71 1.21 8.46
C PHE A 14 -1.17 2.16 9.52
N SER A 15 -0.54 1.61 10.55
CA SER A 15 0.18 2.37 11.56
C SER A 15 1.33 3.18 10.93
N ASN A 16 1.69 4.31 11.52
CA ASN A 16 2.77 5.15 11.01
C ASN A 16 4.12 4.41 10.95
N ASN A 17 4.40 3.54 11.92
CA ASN A 17 5.62 2.72 11.91
C ASN A 17 5.68 1.80 10.68
N PHE A 18 4.54 1.18 10.33
CA PHE A 18 4.45 0.34 9.14
C PHE A 18 4.72 1.14 7.87
N LYS A 19 4.10 2.33 7.73
CA LYS A 19 4.34 3.22 6.58
C LYS A 19 5.83 3.61 6.46
N LEU A 20 6.47 3.94 7.58
CA LEU A 20 7.90 4.25 7.62
C LEU A 20 8.77 3.06 7.19
N GLN A 21 8.42 1.83 7.59
CA GLN A 21 9.13 0.63 7.13
C GLN A 21 9.00 0.43 5.62
N MET A 22 7.79 0.61 5.07
CA MET A 22 7.56 0.48 3.63
C MET A 22 8.34 1.52 2.83
N VAL A 23 8.36 2.79 3.29
CA VAL A 23 9.14 3.86 2.65
C VAL A 23 10.64 3.56 2.70
N LYS A 24 11.16 3.05 3.83
CA LYS A 24 12.57 2.66 3.93
C LYS A 24 12.96 1.54 2.96
N LEU A 25 12.09 0.55 2.77
CA LEU A 25 12.29 -0.52 1.79
C LEU A 25 12.29 0.04 0.36
N ALA A 26 11.34 0.92 0.06
CA ALA A 26 11.21 1.58 -1.25
C ALA A 26 12.40 2.50 -1.59
N LEU A 27 13.08 3.05 -0.58
CA LEU A 27 14.27 3.89 -0.75
C LEU A 27 15.56 3.08 -0.97
N GLN A 28 15.55 1.74 -0.88
CA GLN A 28 16.74 0.95 -1.16
C GLN A 28 17.07 0.99 -2.66
N LEU A 29 18.35 1.15 -2.99
CA LEU A 29 18.84 1.10 -4.37
C LEU A 29 18.46 -0.24 -5.03
N GLY A 30 17.74 -0.18 -6.15
CA GLY A 30 17.25 -1.37 -6.86
C GLY A 30 15.91 -1.93 -6.36
N ALA A 31 15.29 -1.30 -5.36
CA ALA A 31 13.94 -1.64 -4.95
C ALA A 31 12.90 -1.20 -5.99
N SER A 32 11.96 -2.08 -6.30
CA SER A 32 10.77 -1.74 -7.10
C SER A 32 9.60 -1.50 -6.17
N VAL A 33 9.05 -0.29 -6.21
CA VAL A 33 7.89 0.07 -5.38
C VAL A 33 6.67 -0.80 -5.70
N ALA A 34 6.45 -1.11 -6.97
CA ALA A 34 5.39 -2.02 -7.39
C ALA A 34 5.57 -3.45 -6.85
N ARG A 35 6.82 -3.91 -6.72
CA ARG A 35 7.14 -5.23 -6.15
C ARG A 35 6.91 -5.24 -4.64
N ILE A 36 7.36 -4.22 -3.93
CA ILE A 36 7.15 -4.05 -2.48
C ILE A 36 5.66 -3.95 -2.18
N ALA A 37 4.91 -3.18 -2.97
CA ALA A 37 3.47 -3.04 -2.85
C ALA A 37 2.74 -4.38 -3.02
N GLN A 38 3.11 -5.18 -4.02
CA GLN A 38 2.58 -6.53 -4.23
C GLN A 38 2.96 -7.50 -3.10
N GLU A 39 4.21 -7.48 -2.65
CA GLU A 39 4.69 -8.38 -1.59
C GLU A 39 3.98 -8.14 -0.26
N HIS A 40 3.62 -6.88 0.02
CA HIS A 40 2.95 -6.48 1.26
C HIS A 40 1.44 -6.30 1.14
N ASP A 41 0.85 -6.59 -0.03
CA ASP A 41 -0.58 -6.40 -0.31
C ASP A 41 -1.05 -4.97 0.05
N ILE A 42 -0.26 -3.96 -0.34
CA ILE A 42 -0.53 -2.54 -0.09
C ILE A 42 -0.66 -1.77 -1.39
N ASN A 43 -1.37 -0.65 -1.33
CA ASN A 43 -1.46 0.27 -2.45
C ASN A 43 -0.14 1.08 -2.56
N ASP A 44 0.43 1.16 -3.76
CA ASP A 44 1.69 1.87 -4.03
C ASP A 44 1.60 3.38 -3.71
N ASN A 45 0.43 4.00 -3.80
CA ASN A 45 0.22 5.41 -3.43
C ASN A 45 0.45 5.65 -1.93
N LEU A 46 0.50 4.60 -1.11
CA LEU A 46 0.89 4.71 0.30
C LEU A 46 2.35 5.20 0.47
N LEU A 47 3.17 5.04 -0.57
CA LEU A 47 4.61 5.31 -0.55
C LEU A 47 5.01 6.64 -1.19
N PHE A 48 4.08 7.32 -1.88
CA PHE A 48 4.37 8.50 -2.72
C PHE A 48 3.54 9.76 -2.39
N LYS A 49 2.94 9.83 -1.19
CA LYS A 49 2.12 10.98 -0.78
C LYS A 49 2.83 11.87 0.22
#